data_AF-A0A1E3GVJ7-F1
#
_entry.id   AF-A0A1E3GVJ7-F1
#
_cell.length_a   1.000
_cell.length_b   1.000
_cell.length_c   1.000
_cell.angle_alpha   90.00
_cell.angle_beta   90.00
_cell.angle_gamma   90.00
#
_symmetry.space_group_name_H-M   'P 1'
#
loop_
_entity.id
_entity.type
_entity.pdbx_description
1 polymer ?
#
loop_
_entity_poly.entity_id
_entity_poly.type
_entity_poly.pdbx_seq_one_letter_code
_entity_poly.pdbx_strand_id
1 'polypeptide(L)'
;MLDEQQITECVRWACEQEVNAPKPGNVNVWSDGHNMAVQDFLLSAKAISPIMAQPNLSVGQRILQSIEATRQVVNCNTNLGIVLLFAPLCDAVQRCSSFDTLSFELEKTLSHLTLEDAQLCYQAIRLAEAGGMGEQSEQDINQQPSVTLLEAMALAQHRDTMRCNMLIITSKYGISAIKN
;
A
#
# COMPACT_ATOMS: atom_id res chain seq x y z
N MET A 1 17.03 -8.75 -7.96
CA MET A 1 16.25 -9.98 -8.26
C MET A 1 15.23 -9.72 -9.36
N LEU A 2 14.34 -8.76 -9.18
CA LEU A 2 13.46 -8.26 -10.24
C LEU A 2 13.94 -6.90 -10.72
N ASP A 3 13.78 -6.61 -12.01
CA ASP A 3 13.97 -5.27 -12.55
C ASP A 3 12.72 -4.40 -12.37
N GLU A 4 12.83 -3.11 -12.69
CA GLU A 4 11.75 -2.13 -12.53
C GLU A 4 10.51 -2.48 -13.36
N GLN A 5 10.70 -3.06 -14.55
CA GLN A 5 9.59 -3.45 -15.41
C GLN A 5 8.81 -4.61 -14.79
N GLN A 6 9.51 -5.62 -14.29
CA GLN A 6 8.91 -6.76 -13.60
C GLN A 6 8.15 -6.34 -12.34
N ILE A 7 8.70 -5.44 -11.53
CA ILE A 7 8.01 -4.91 -10.34
C ILE A 7 6.74 -4.14 -10.76
N THR A 8 6.83 -3.32 -11.81
CA THR A 8 5.67 -2.57 -12.35
C THR A 8 4.55 -3.53 -12.76
N GLU A 9 4.89 -4.59 -13.49
CA GLU A 9 3.94 -5.59 -13.96
C GLU A 9 3.30 -6.36 -12.80
N CYS A 10 4.08 -6.82 -11.81
CA CYS A 10 3.57 -7.51 -10.62
C CYS A 10 2.62 -6.62 -9.81
N VAL A 11 2.98 -5.36 -9.57
CA VAL A 11 2.13 -4.41 -8.83
C VAL A 11 0.83 -4.15 -9.59
N ARG A 12 0.90 -3.96 -10.91
CA ARG A 12 -0.28 -3.74 -11.74
C ARG A 12 -1.20 -4.96 -11.66
N TRP A 13 -0.66 -6.15 -11.88
CA TRP A 13 -1.39 -7.40 -11.82
C TRP A 13 -2.06 -7.60 -10.46
N ALA A 14 -1.33 -7.37 -9.36
CA ALA A 14 -1.87 -7.50 -8.01
C ALA A 14 -3.06 -6.56 -7.76
N CYS A 15 -2.97 -5.30 -8.22
CA CYS A 15 -4.07 -4.34 -8.13
C CYS A 15 -5.28 -4.80 -8.94
N GLU A 16 -5.07 -5.29 -10.16
CA GLU A 16 -6.14 -5.79 -11.02
C GLU A 16 -6.86 -7.00 -10.40
N GLN A 17 -6.13 -7.92 -9.76
CA GLN A 17 -6.73 -9.09 -9.12
C GLN A 17 -7.53 -8.77 -7.86
N GLU A 18 -7.13 -7.75 -7.10
CA GLU A 18 -7.85 -7.31 -5.91
C GLU A 18 -9.28 -6.84 -6.23
N VAL A 19 -9.48 -6.25 -7.41
CA VAL A 19 -10.79 -5.78 -7.91
C VAL A 19 -11.64 -6.94 -8.43
N ASN A 20 -10.99 -7.95 -9.02
CA ASN A 20 -11.68 -9.13 -9.56
C ASN A 20 -12.05 -10.15 -8.48
N ALA A 21 -11.47 -10.04 -7.27
CA ALA A 21 -11.78 -10.92 -6.16
C ALA A 21 -13.18 -10.61 -5.55
N PRO A 22 -14.13 -11.55 -5.57
CA PRO A 22 -15.46 -11.31 -5.01
C PRO A 22 -15.38 -11.16 -3.48
N LYS A 23 -15.68 -9.95 -2.99
CA LYS A 23 -15.72 -9.61 -1.56
C LYS A 23 -17.11 -9.06 -1.20
N PRO A 24 -17.80 -9.60 -0.18
CA PRO A 24 -19.09 -9.06 0.26
C PRO A 24 -18.93 -7.59 0.68
N GLY A 25 -19.62 -6.68 -0.01
CA GLY A 25 -19.60 -5.23 0.30
C GLY A 25 -18.56 -4.39 -0.45
N ASN A 26 -17.68 -4.98 -1.25
CA ASN A 26 -16.77 -4.25 -2.14
C ASN A 26 -17.34 -4.14 -3.56
N VAL A 27 -16.87 -3.13 -4.31
CA VAL A 27 -17.03 -3.07 -5.76
C VAL A 27 -16.57 -4.38 -6.34
N ASN A 28 -17.46 -5.07 -7.03
CA ASN A 28 -17.14 -6.22 -7.85
C ASN A 28 -17.78 -5.99 -9.21
N VAL A 29 -17.38 -6.76 -10.22
CA VAL A 29 -17.89 -6.65 -11.61
C VAL A 29 -19.43 -6.79 -11.69
N TRP A 30 -20.08 -7.22 -10.61
CA TRP A 30 -21.52 -7.43 -10.49
C TRP A 30 -22.24 -6.54 -9.46
N SER A 31 -21.55 -5.61 -8.78
CA SER A 31 -22.17 -4.65 -7.87
C SER A 31 -21.40 -3.34 -7.77
N ASP A 32 -22.01 -2.27 -8.27
CA ASP A 32 -21.58 -0.87 -8.09
C ASP A 32 -21.83 -0.44 -6.63
N GLY A 33 -20.98 -0.91 -5.71
CA GLY A 33 -20.96 -0.42 -4.34
C GLY A 33 -20.08 0.82 -4.23
N HIS A 34 -20.62 1.96 -3.76
CA HIS A 34 -19.85 3.16 -3.40
C HIS A 34 -19.23 3.99 -4.55
N ASN A 35 -19.96 4.24 -5.64
CA ASN A 35 -19.57 5.27 -6.63
C ASN A 35 -18.18 5.06 -7.27
N MET A 36 -17.70 3.82 -7.26
CA MET A 36 -16.38 3.41 -7.73
C MET A 36 -16.58 2.36 -8.80
N ALA A 37 -16.16 2.66 -10.03
CA ALA A 37 -16.20 1.72 -11.13
C ALA A 37 -14.96 0.82 -11.09
N VAL A 38 -15.06 -0.42 -11.57
CA VAL A 38 -13.89 -1.29 -11.82
C VAL A 38 -12.80 -0.53 -12.59
N GLN A 39 -13.21 0.33 -13.52
CA GLN A 39 -12.32 1.17 -14.31
C GLN A 39 -11.47 2.13 -13.47
N ASP A 40 -11.99 2.66 -12.34
CA ASP A 40 -11.24 3.56 -11.46
C ASP A 40 -10.06 2.83 -10.83
N PHE A 41 -10.27 1.60 -10.35
CA PHE A 41 -9.19 0.79 -9.81
C PHE A 41 -8.14 0.41 -10.86
N LEU A 42 -8.55 0.14 -12.11
CA LEU A 42 -7.61 -0.13 -13.20
C LEU A 42 -6.77 1.11 -13.56
N LEU A 43 -7.37 2.30 -13.57
CA LEU A 43 -6.65 3.56 -13.77
C LEU A 43 -5.65 3.81 -12.63
N SER A 44 -6.08 3.60 -11.40
CA SER A 44 -5.23 3.72 -10.21
C SER A 44 -4.08 2.72 -10.20
N ALA A 45 -4.32 1.46 -10.59
CA ALA A 45 -3.28 0.45 -10.73
C ALA A 45 -2.20 0.91 -11.72
N LYS A 46 -2.60 1.36 -12.91
CA LYS A 46 -1.70 1.88 -13.93
C LYS A 46 -0.90 3.10 -13.45
N ALA A 47 -1.50 3.97 -12.64
CA ALA A 47 -0.86 5.17 -12.12
C ALA A 47 0.22 4.85 -11.07
N ILE A 48 -0.02 3.91 -10.17
CA ILE A 48 0.90 3.64 -9.06
C ILE A 48 2.03 2.66 -9.40
N SER A 49 1.82 1.72 -10.33
CA SER A 49 2.80 0.69 -10.66
C SER A 49 4.22 1.21 -10.98
N PRO A 50 4.41 2.25 -11.83
CA PRO A 50 5.75 2.75 -12.12
C PRO A 50 6.41 3.42 -10.90
N ILE A 51 5.63 4.09 -10.04
CA ILE A 51 6.12 4.72 -8.81
C ILE A 51 6.58 3.65 -7.81
N MET A 52 5.82 2.57 -7.70
CA MET A 52 6.17 1.42 -6.86
C MET A 52 7.44 0.70 -7.32
N ALA A 53 7.76 0.76 -8.62
CA ALA A 53 8.97 0.17 -9.17
C ALA A 53 10.20 1.09 -9.15
N GLN A 54 10.02 2.40 -8.98
CA GLN A 54 11.11 3.38 -9.07
C GLN A 54 12.23 3.08 -8.04
N PRO A 55 13.52 3.10 -8.40
CA PRO A 55 14.58 2.86 -7.44
C PRO A 55 14.79 4.08 -6.53
N ASN A 56 15.39 3.85 -5.36
CA ASN A 56 15.83 4.90 -4.42
C ASN A 56 14.72 5.76 -3.79
N LEU A 57 13.45 5.38 -3.91
CA LEU A 57 12.37 5.98 -3.11
C LEU A 57 12.28 5.30 -1.74
N SER A 58 12.13 6.11 -0.69
CA SER A 58 11.76 5.60 0.63
C SER A 58 10.33 5.03 0.60
N VAL A 59 9.98 4.22 1.60
CA VAL A 59 8.63 3.66 1.72
C VAL A 59 7.58 4.77 1.80
N GLY A 60 7.80 5.81 2.62
CA GLY A 60 6.91 6.95 2.72
C GLY A 60 6.75 7.72 1.41
N GLN A 61 7.85 7.91 0.67
CA GLN A 61 7.83 8.59 -0.64
C GLN A 61 7.01 7.78 -1.66
N ARG A 62 7.19 6.46 -1.72
CA ARG A 62 6.37 5.58 -2.58
C ARG A 62 4.90 5.69 -2.25
N ILE A 63 4.56 5.70 -0.95
CA ILE A 63 3.16 5.81 -0.49
C ILE A 63 2.56 7.14 -0.94
N LEU A 64 3.20 8.27 -0.60
CA LEU A 64 2.66 9.59 -0.92
C LEU A 64 2.51 9.82 -2.43
N GLN A 65 3.58 9.57 -3.20
CA GLN A 65 3.56 9.77 -4.64
C GLN A 65 2.52 8.88 -5.33
N SER A 66 2.32 7.65 -4.84
CA SER A 66 1.28 6.75 -5.38
C SER A 66 -0.13 7.30 -5.16
N ILE A 67 -0.40 7.87 -3.97
CA ILE A 67 -1.71 8.48 -3.70
C ILE A 67 -1.90 9.77 -4.50
N GLU A 68 -0.85 10.59 -4.64
CA GLU A 68 -0.88 11.77 -5.51
C GLU A 68 -1.21 11.40 -6.96
N ALA A 69 -0.54 10.37 -7.51
CA ALA A 69 -0.81 9.89 -8.86
C ALA A 69 -2.23 9.32 -9.00
N THR A 70 -2.73 8.64 -7.97
CA THR A 70 -4.11 8.14 -7.94
C THR A 70 -5.11 9.29 -7.99
N ARG A 71 -4.90 10.35 -7.20
CA ARG A 71 -5.77 11.53 -7.18
C ARG A 71 -5.80 12.31 -8.49
N GLN A 72 -4.79 12.16 -9.34
CA GLN A 72 -4.78 12.76 -10.68
C GLN A 72 -5.67 12.00 -11.68
N VAL A 73 -5.97 10.72 -11.43
CA VAL A 73 -6.74 9.87 -12.36
C VAL A 73 -8.13 9.52 -11.85
N VAL A 74 -8.35 9.52 -10.53
CA VAL A 74 -9.65 9.20 -9.90
C VAL A 74 -9.92 10.10 -8.69
N ASN A 75 -11.20 10.35 -8.39
CA ASN A 75 -11.62 11.24 -7.30
C ASN A 75 -11.97 10.49 -5.99
N CYS A 76 -11.69 9.19 -5.91
CA CYS A 76 -12.08 8.31 -4.81
C CYS A 76 -10.90 7.45 -4.34
N ASN A 77 -10.98 6.94 -3.11
CA ASN A 77 -9.96 6.06 -2.56
C ASN A 77 -10.13 4.63 -3.08
N THR A 78 -9.41 4.30 -4.15
CA THR A 78 -9.46 2.95 -4.75
C THR A 78 -8.34 2.03 -4.28
N ASN A 79 -7.22 2.54 -3.76
CA ASN A 79 -5.99 1.74 -3.67
C ASN A 79 -5.09 2.04 -2.47
N LEU A 80 -5.50 2.87 -1.50
CA LEU A 80 -4.65 3.19 -0.34
C LEU A 80 -4.17 1.92 0.39
N GLY A 81 -5.07 0.97 0.64
CA GLY A 81 -4.69 -0.28 1.32
C GLY A 81 -3.64 -1.09 0.56
N ILE A 82 -3.75 -1.13 -0.77
CA ILE A 82 -2.77 -1.81 -1.64
C ILE A 82 -1.45 -1.06 -1.62
N VAL A 83 -1.47 0.27 -1.71
CA VAL A 83 -0.28 1.12 -1.66
C VAL A 83 0.50 0.91 -0.36
N LEU A 84 -0.19 0.92 0.78
CA LEU A 84 0.42 0.70 2.10
C LEU A 84 1.05 -0.69 2.23
N LEU A 85 0.45 -1.70 1.58
CA LEU A 85 0.97 -3.07 1.59
C LEU A 85 2.19 -3.25 0.67
N PHE A 86 2.12 -2.70 -0.56
CA PHE A 86 3.13 -2.93 -1.59
C PHE A 86 4.36 -2.05 -1.41
N ALA A 87 4.25 -0.83 -0.88
CA ALA A 87 5.40 0.06 -0.73
C ALA A 87 6.60 -0.56 0.01
N PRO A 88 6.46 -1.16 1.22
CA PRO A 88 7.58 -1.83 1.89
C PRO A 88 8.01 -3.12 1.17
N LEU A 89 7.11 -3.81 0.48
CA LEU A 89 7.43 -5.02 -0.26
C LEU A 89 8.27 -4.73 -1.50
N CYS A 90 7.93 -3.70 -2.27
CA CYS A 90 8.68 -3.25 -3.43
C CYS A 90 10.09 -2.79 -3.05
N ASP A 91 10.22 -2.04 -1.96
CA ASP A 91 11.52 -1.63 -1.42
C ASP A 91 12.37 -2.85 -0.99
N ALA A 92 11.76 -3.84 -0.33
CA ALA A 92 12.44 -5.10 0.01
C ALA A 92 12.89 -5.88 -1.23
N VAL A 93 12.02 -6.06 -2.22
CA VAL A 93 12.31 -6.82 -3.46
C VAL A 93 13.47 -6.22 -4.25
N GLN A 94 13.60 -4.89 -4.28
CA GLN A 94 14.72 -4.22 -4.93
C GLN A 94 16.07 -4.54 -4.26
N ARG A 95 16.05 -4.82 -2.95
CA ARG A 95 17.24 -5.19 -2.16
C ARG A 95 17.52 -6.68 -2.14
N CYS A 96 16.57 -7.51 -2.59
CA CYS A 96 16.73 -8.96 -2.65
C CYS A 96 17.62 -9.43 -3.81
N SER A 97 18.45 -10.42 -3.50
CA SER A 97 19.16 -11.24 -4.48
C SER A 97 18.35 -12.47 -4.93
N SER A 98 17.51 -13.04 -4.04
CA SER A 98 16.61 -14.16 -4.33
C SER A 98 15.32 -14.07 -3.51
N PHE A 99 14.31 -14.86 -3.89
CA PHE A 99 13.01 -14.86 -3.19
C PHE A 99 13.10 -15.40 -1.77
N ASP A 100 14.12 -16.22 -1.48
CA ASP A 100 14.34 -16.79 -0.15
C ASP A 100 14.78 -15.72 0.86
N THR A 101 15.35 -14.60 0.41
CA THR A 101 15.76 -13.48 1.27
C THR A 101 14.67 -12.42 1.43
N LEU A 102 13.52 -12.57 0.77
CA LEU A 102 12.47 -11.55 0.75
C LEU A 102 11.84 -11.30 2.12
N SER A 103 11.57 -12.35 2.90
CA SER A 103 11.06 -12.18 4.27
C SER A 103 12.02 -11.38 5.14
N PHE A 104 13.31 -11.71 5.08
CA PHE A 104 14.36 -11.03 5.83
C PHE A 104 14.53 -9.57 5.41
N GLU A 105 14.58 -9.28 4.10
CA GLU A 105 14.68 -7.91 3.60
C GLU A 105 13.42 -7.09 3.90
N LEU A 106 12.24 -7.71 3.92
CA LEU A 106 11.00 -7.05 4.34
C LEU A 106 11.02 -6.70 5.83
N GLU A 107 11.41 -7.62 6.71
CA GLU A 107 11.59 -7.33 8.14
C GLU A 107 12.61 -6.20 8.37
N LYS A 108 13.71 -6.23 7.61
CA LYS A 108 14.70 -5.16 7.63
C LYS A 108 14.09 -3.83 7.14
N THR A 109 13.27 -3.84 6.11
CA THR A 109 12.56 -2.64 5.62
C THR A 109 11.67 -2.05 6.69
N LEU A 110 10.83 -2.89 7.31
CA LEU A 110 9.87 -2.46 8.32
C LEU A 110 10.58 -1.92 9.57
N SER A 111 11.68 -2.55 10.00
CA SER A 111 12.45 -2.12 11.19
C SER A 111 13.25 -0.82 10.97
N HIS A 112 13.52 -0.43 9.73
CA HIS A 112 14.20 0.83 9.39
C HIS A 112 13.25 1.96 8.98
N LEU A 113 11.93 1.78 9.10
CA LEU A 113 10.98 2.84 8.82
C LEU A 113 11.21 4.05 9.72
N THR A 114 11.27 5.23 9.10
CA THR A 114 11.62 6.46 9.79
C THR A 114 10.39 7.25 10.24
N LEU A 115 10.64 8.32 10.99
CA LEU A 115 9.62 9.33 11.30
C LEU A 115 9.15 10.05 10.03
N GLU A 116 10.05 10.30 9.08
CA GLU A 116 9.70 10.91 7.79
C GLU A 116 8.77 10.01 6.99
N ASP A 117 9.02 8.68 6.97
CA ASP A 117 8.11 7.74 6.34
C ASP A 117 6.71 7.77 6.97
N ALA A 118 6.63 7.96 8.29
CA ALA A 118 5.35 8.14 8.99
C ALA A 118 4.66 9.42 8.56
N GLN A 119 5.37 10.54 8.48
CA GLN A 119 4.83 11.84 8.08
C GLN A 119 4.25 11.81 6.66
N LEU A 120 5.01 11.24 5.71
CA LEU A 120 4.58 11.08 4.33
C LEU A 120 3.38 10.11 4.22
N CYS A 121 3.39 9.01 4.97
CA CYS A 121 2.26 8.09 5.04
C CYS A 121 1.00 8.78 5.59
N TYR A 122 1.13 9.56 6.66
CA TYR A 122 0.00 10.30 7.25
C TYR A 122 -0.57 11.31 6.26
N GLN A 123 0.30 12.03 5.54
CA GLN A 123 -0.11 12.93 4.47
C GLN A 123 -0.85 12.19 3.34
N ALA A 124 -0.36 11.03 2.93
CA ALA A 124 -1.00 10.21 1.90
C ALA A 124 -2.38 9.73 2.34
N ILE A 125 -2.51 9.27 3.59
CA ILE A 125 -3.79 8.81 4.14
C ILE A 125 -4.82 9.96 4.18
N ARG A 126 -4.40 11.16 4.61
CA ARG A 126 -5.26 12.36 4.55
C ARG A 126 -5.66 12.70 3.12
N LEU A 127 -4.70 12.68 2.19
CA LEU A 127 -4.94 12.99 0.78
C LEU A 127 -5.91 12.00 0.14
N ALA A 128 -5.84 10.72 0.52
CA ALA A 128 -6.75 9.69 0.04
C ALA A 128 -8.19 9.85 0.56
N GLU A 129 -8.46 10.74 1.53
CA GLU A 129 -9.78 10.86 2.19
C GLU A 129 -10.32 9.51 2.67
N ALA A 130 -9.43 8.67 3.20
CA ALA A 130 -9.82 7.36 3.69
C ALA A 130 -10.82 7.51 4.85
N GLY A 131 -12.08 7.16 4.59
CA GLY A 131 -13.15 7.19 5.58
C GLY A 131 -12.91 6.22 6.73
N GLY A 132 -13.59 6.46 7.86
CA GLY A 132 -13.61 5.52 9.00
C GLY A 132 -12.51 5.69 10.05
N MET A 133 -11.63 6.70 9.95
CA MET A 133 -10.53 6.88 10.91
C MET A 133 -10.87 7.69 12.16
N GLY A 134 -11.90 8.55 12.13
CA GLY A 134 -12.33 9.36 13.29
C GLY A 134 -11.22 10.24 13.90
N GLU A 135 -11.56 11.02 14.93
CA GLU A 135 -10.54 11.66 15.77
C GLU A 135 -9.98 10.62 16.75
N GLN A 136 -8.66 10.64 16.97
CA GLN A 136 -7.97 9.68 17.83
C GLN A 136 -7.12 10.42 18.86
N SER A 137 -7.17 9.98 20.12
CA SER A 137 -6.40 10.62 21.20
C SER A 137 -4.89 10.38 21.10
N GLU A 138 -4.46 9.31 20.43
CA GLU A 138 -3.05 8.95 20.26
C GLU A 138 -2.70 8.78 18.79
N GLN A 139 -1.68 9.51 18.33
CA GLN A 139 -1.20 9.51 16.95
C GLN A 139 -2.33 9.72 15.93
N ASP A 140 -3.14 10.77 16.14
CA ASP A 140 -4.19 11.16 15.19
C ASP A 140 -3.60 11.42 13.81
N ILE A 141 -4.23 10.85 12.78
CA ILE A 141 -3.82 11.00 11.39
C ILE A 141 -3.88 12.45 10.90
N ASN A 142 -4.70 13.29 11.55
CA ASN A 142 -4.81 14.71 11.29
C ASN A 142 -3.65 15.52 11.87
N GLN A 143 -2.85 14.92 12.75
CA GLN A 143 -1.69 15.56 13.39
C GLN A 143 -0.38 15.07 12.76
N GLN A 144 0.73 15.71 13.15
CA GLN A 144 2.06 15.19 12.82
C GLN A 144 2.37 13.96 13.68
N PRO A 145 2.84 12.84 13.10
CA PRO A 145 3.27 11.70 13.88
C PRO A 145 4.48 12.07 14.72
N SER A 146 4.56 11.50 15.91
CA SER A 146 5.74 11.59 16.80
C SER A 146 6.48 10.25 16.93
N VAL A 147 6.05 9.24 16.20
CA VAL A 147 6.58 7.87 16.20
C VAL A 147 6.88 7.41 14.78
N THR A 148 7.71 6.40 14.63
CA THR A 148 8.00 5.78 13.34
C THR A 148 6.76 5.14 12.73
N LEU A 149 6.78 4.89 11.42
CA LEU A 149 5.64 4.26 10.74
C LEU A 149 5.38 2.85 11.31
N LEU A 150 6.42 2.10 11.70
CA LEU A 150 6.26 0.79 12.33
C LEU A 150 5.55 0.87 13.70
N GLU A 151 5.92 1.82 14.54
CA GLU A 151 5.28 2.04 15.84
C GLU A 151 3.82 2.50 15.66
N ALA A 152 3.58 3.43 14.73
CA ALA A 152 2.23 3.82 14.35
C ALA A 152 1.44 2.60 13.85
N MET A 153 2.06 1.70 13.08
CA MET A 153 1.50 0.42 12.59
C MET A 153 1.18 -0.58 13.71
N ALA A 154 1.97 -0.62 14.78
CA ALA A 154 1.69 -1.46 15.94
C ALA A 154 0.51 -0.92 16.77
N LEU A 155 0.46 0.40 17.02
CA LEU A 155 -0.55 1.02 17.88
C LEU A 155 -1.99 0.81 17.40
N ALA A 156 -2.22 0.87 16.09
CA ALA A 156 -3.55 0.62 15.52
C ALA A 156 -3.77 -0.83 15.04
N GLN A 157 -2.81 -1.75 15.20
CA GLN A 157 -3.07 -3.20 15.06
C GLN A 157 -4.11 -3.69 16.07
N HIS A 158 -4.12 -3.12 17.29
CA HIS A 158 -5.11 -3.44 18.31
C HIS A 158 -6.50 -2.86 18.03
N ARG A 159 -6.65 -2.00 17.03
CA ARG A 159 -7.85 -1.19 16.81
C ARG A 159 -8.57 -1.50 15.49
N ASP A 160 -7.86 -2.03 14.49
CA ASP A 160 -8.40 -2.22 13.13
C ASP A 160 -8.12 -3.64 12.59
N THR A 161 -9.17 -4.41 12.32
CA THR A 161 -9.08 -5.78 11.78
C THR A 161 -8.49 -5.83 10.37
N MET A 162 -8.57 -4.73 9.60
CA MET A 162 -7.93 -4.63 8.28
C MET A 162 -6.39 -4.59 8.38
N ARG A 163 -5.82 -4.23 9.55
CA ARG A 163 -4.36 -4.10 9.78
C ARG A 163 -3.65 -5.35 10.25
N CYS A 164 -4.35 -6.30 10.90
CA CYS A 164 -3.78 -7.62 11.22
C CYS A 164 -3.25 -8.34 9.96
N ASN A 165 -3.80 -7.95 8.82
CA ASN A 165 -3.44 -8.41 7.49
C ASN A 165 -2.17 -7.76 6.89
N MET A 166 -1.62 -6.66 7.40
CA MET A 166 -0.44 -6.04 6.78
C MET A 166 0.84 -6.88 6.99
N LEU A 167 0.89 -7.68 8.07
CA LEU A 167 1.91 -8.71 8.33
C LEU A 167 1.56 -10.07 7.72
N ILE A 168 0.26 -10.38 7.53
CA ILE A 168 -0.22 -11.69 7.05
C ILE A 168 -0.38 -11.74 5.52
N ILE A 169 -0.84 -10.67 4.87
CA ILE A 169 -1.07 -10.58 3.41
C ILE A 169 0.23 -10.40 2.63
N THR A 170 1.22 -9.66 3.17
CA THR A 170 2.58 -9.59 2.59
C THR A 170 3.14 -10.99 2.41
N SER A 171 2.93 -11.90 3.37
CA SER A 171 3.43 -13.28 3.28
C SER A 171 2.65 -14.19 2.33
N LYS A 172 1.32 -14.02 2.18
CA LYS A 172 0.47 -14.96 1.42
C LYS A 172 0.11 -14.52 0.00
N TYR A 173 -0.20 -13.24 -0.21
CA TYR A 173 -0.69 -12.74 -1.50
C TYR A 173 0.33 -11.84 -2.20
N GLY A 174 1.07 -11.00 -1.46
CA GLY A 174 2.14 -10.16 -2.02
C GLY A 174 3.26 -11.00 -2.61
N ILE A 175 3.77 -11.99 -1.86
CA ILE A 175 4.78 -12.93 -2.37
C ILE A 175 4.26 -13.73 -3.57
N SER A 176 2.99 -14.14 -3.59
CA SER A 176 2.44 -14.91 -4.72
C SER A 176 2.26 -14.06 -5.99
N ALA A 177 2.01 -12.75 -5.86
CA ALA A 177 1.92 -11.84 -6.99
C ALA A 177 3.30 -11.49 -7.58
N ILE A 178 4.36 -11.57 -6.78
CA ILE A 178 5.73 -11.29 -7.21
C ILE A 178 6.43 -12.56 -7.70
N LYS A 179 5.97 -13.76 -7.31
CA LYS A 179 6.50 -15.06 -7.76
C LYS A 179 5.92 -15.56 -9.09
N ASN A 180 4.76 -15.06 -9.52
CA ASN A 180 4.11 -15.43 -10.79
C ASN A 180 4.40 -14.38 -11.86
#